data_AF-B2A5N6-F1
#
_entry.id   AF-B2A5N6-F1
#
_cell.length_a   1.000
_cell.length_b   1.000
_cell.length_c   1.000
_cell.angle_alpha   90.00
_cell.angle_beta   90.00
_cell.angle_gamma   90.00
#
_symmetry.space_group_name_H-M   'P 1'
#
loop_
_entity.id
_entity.type
_entity.pdbx_description
1 polymer ?
#
loop_
_entity_poly.entity_id
_entity_poly.type
_entity_poly.pdbx_seq_one_letter_code
_entity_poly.pdbx_strand_id
1 'polypeptide(L)' 'MIDANFFWRMFELTGSITAYLAYRDLVGRVESRDRKFV' A
#
# COMPACT_ATOMS: atom_id res chain seq x y z
N MET A 1 8.83 8.56 -7.45
CA MET A 1 8.95 7.70 -6.25
C MET A 1 7.75 6.76 -6.28
N ILE A 2 7.98 5.44 -6.16
CA ILE A 2 6.89 4.46 -6.08
C ILE A 2 6.42 4.45 -4.63
N ASP A 3 5.15 4.76 -4.40
CA ASP A 3 4.53 4.90 -3.08
C ASP A 3 3.17 4.17 -3.05
N ALA A 4 2.54 4.00 -1.87
CA ALA A 4 1.25 3.33 -1.73
C ALA A 4 0.20 3.87 -2.73
N ASN A 5 0.17 5.17 -2.98
CA ASN A 5 -0.76 5.79 -3.94
C ASN A 5 -0.57 5.30 -5.40
N PHE A 6 0.64 4.90 -5.79
CA PHE A 6 0.90 4.33 -7.11
C PHE A 6 0.20 2.98 -7.27
N PHE A 7 0.31 2.10 -6.28
CA PHE A 7 -0.32 0.78 -6.30
C PHE A 7 -1.83 0.86 -6.18
N TRP A 8 -2.35 1.81 -5.40
CA TRP A 8 -3.78 2.09 -5.31
C TRP A 8 -4.37 2.46 -6.68
N ARG A 9 -3.79 3.46 -7.35
CA ARG A 9 -4.24 3.88 -8.70
C ARG A 9 -4.10 2.76 -9.73
N MET A 10 -3.05 1.94 -9.63
CA MET A 10 -2.86 0.80 -10.52
C MET A 10 -3.93 -0.27 -10.32
N PHE A 11 -4.34 -0.54 -9.07
CA PHE A 11 -5.48 -1.40 -8.78
C PHE A 11 -6.79 -0.81 -9.34
N GLU A 12 -7.05 0.48 -9.15
CA GLU A 12 -8.26 1.14 -9.67
C GLU A 12 -8.37 1.06 -11.20
N LEU A 13 -7.24 1.15 -11.91
CA LEU A 13 -7.21 1.13 -13.37
C LEU A 13 -7.24 -0.29 -13.96
N THR A 14 -6.67 -1.28 -13.28
CA THR A 14 -6.45 -2.62 -13.85
C THR A 14 -7.24 -3.73 -13.16
N GLY A 15 -7.83 -3.46 -11.98
CA GLY A 15 -8.42 -4.47 -11.11
C GLY A 15 -7.41 -5.50 -10.58
N SER A 16 -6.10 -5.24 -10.70
CA SER A 16 -5.07 -6.21 -10.35
C SER A 16 -4.99 -6.45 -8.85
N ILE A 17 -5.35 -7.67 -8.44
CA ILE A 17 -5.29 -8.12 -7.04
C ILE A 17 -3.87 -7.98 -6.47
N THR A 18 -2.84 -8.20 -7.29
CA THR A 18 -1.44 -8.04 -6.89
C THR A 18 -1.12 -6.59 -6.50
N ALA A 19 -1.67 -5.61 -7.23
CA ALA A 19 -1.51 -4.19 -6.89
C ALA A 19 -2.21 -3.84 -5.56
N TYR A 20 -3.39 -4.41 -5.31
CA TYR A 20 -4.10 -4.24 -4.04
C TYR A 20 -3.34 -4.83 -2.85
N LEU A 21 -2.76 -6.03 -3.00
CA LEU A 21 -1.94 -6.66 -1.96
C LEU A 21 -0.67 -5.85 -1.66
N ALA A 22 -0.01 -5.32 -2.71
CA ALA A 22 1.15 -4.47 -2.56
C ALA A 22 0.81 -3.15 -1.82
N TYR A 23 -0.31 -2.50 -2.20
CA TYR A 23 -0.83 -1.33 -1.48
C TYR A 23 -1.06 -1.64 0.00
N ARG A 24 -1.73 -2.75 0.31
CA ARG A 24 -2.05 -3.17 1.67
C ARG A 24 -0.81 -3.47 2.52
N ASP A 25 0.20 -4.13 1.96
CA ASP A 25 1.45 -4.40 2.66
C ASP A 25 2.22 -3.10 2.95
N LEU A 26 2.28 -2.19 1.98
CA LEU A 26 2.90 -0.87 2.16
C LEU A 26 2.23 -0.04 3.25
N VAL A 27 0.90 0.08 3.21
CA VAL A 27 0.14 0.83 4.22
C VAL A 27 0.24 0.15 5.58
N GLY A 28 0.13 -1.18 5.65
CA GLY A 28 0.25 -1.93 6.90
C GLY A 28 1.62 -1.80 7.57
N ARG A 29 2.71 -1.67 6.79
CA ARG A 29 4.06 -1.39 7.31
C ARG A 29 4.21 0.02 7.85
N VAL A 30 3.53 1.01 7.25
CA VAL A 30 3.52 2.39 7.76
C VAL A 30 2.83 2.43 9.13
N GLU A 31 1.67 1.80 9.27
CA GLU A 31 0.95 1.74 10.56
C GLU A 31 1.73 0.97 11.64
N SER A 32 2.47 -0.07 11.25
CA SER A 32 3.27 -0.86 12.20
C SER A 32 4.53 -0.13 12.68
N ARG A 33 5.03 0.85 11.91
CA ARG A 33 6.11 1.74 12.37
C ARG A 33 5.59 2.77 13.36
N ASP A 34 4.40 3.33 13.15
CA ASP A 34 3.82 4.34 14.03
C ASP A 34 3.52 3.77 15.44
N ARG A 35 3.00 2.55 15.50
CA ARG A 35 2.67 1.87 16.76
C ARG A 35 3.87 1.45 17.62
N LYS A 36 5.10 1.56 17.11
CA LYS A 36 6.34 1.26 17.86
C LYS A 36 6.95 2.49 18.54
N PHE A 37 6.38 3.68 18.33
CA PHE A 37 6.81 4.95 18.93
C PHE A 37 5.90 5.44 20.05
N VAL A 38 4.90 4.64 20.47
CA VAL A 38 4.04 4.91 21.64
C VAL A 38 4.40 4.04 22.83
#